data_AF-A0A662VDI3-F1
#
_entry.id   AF-A0A662VDI3-F1
#
_cell.length_a   1.000
_cell.length_b   1.000
_cell.length_c   1.000
_cell.angle_alpha   90.00
_cell.angle_beta   90.00
_cell.angle_gamma   90.00
#
_symmetry.space_group_name_H-M   'P 1'
#
loop_
_entity.id
_entity.type
_entity.pdbx_description
1 polymer ?
#
loop_
_entity_poly.entity_id
_entity_poly.type
_entity_poly.pdbx_seq_one_letter_code
_entity_poly.pdbx_strand_id
1 'polypeptide(L)'
;MAINTHETWVIPALREWSTYFIFEGRTYGPIQTFKLLRANLIVGKKDDALITFEAGGKVYSIVEAEVGEPLTRLLTLDKIYELAI
;
A
#
# COMPACT_ATOMS: atom_id res chain seq x y z
N MET A 1 6.40 0.82 -20.19
CA MET A 1 5.92 -0.54 -19.85
C MET A 1 5.26 -0.46 -18.48
N ALA A 2 4.13 -1.13 -18.28
CA ALA A 2 3.41 -1.14 -17.00
C ALA A 2 3.05 -2.58 -16.64
N ILE A 3 3.11 -2.91 -15.34
CA ILE A 3 2.69 -4.19 -14.79
C ILE A 3 1.58 -3.88 -13.79
N ASN A 4 0.44 -4.55 -13.92
CA ASN A 4 -0.65 -4.48 -12.96
C ASN A 4 -0.75 -5.84 -12.23
N THR A 5 -0.85 -5.80 -10.92
CA THR A 5 -0.99 -7.00 -10.09
C THR A 5 -1.60 -6.64 -8.73
N HIS A 6 -2.30 -7.61 -8.14
CA HIS A 6 -2.80 -7.56 -6.77
C HIS A 6 -1.81 -8.21 -5.78
N GLU A 7 -0.77 -8.86 -6.31
CA GLU A 7 0.25 -9.57 -5.58
C GLU A 7 1.33 -8.61 -5.06
N THR A 8 1.50 -8.55 -3.74
CA THR A 8 2.49 -7.67 -3.08
C THR A 8 3.88 -8.32 -2.99
N TRP A 9 3.99 -9.64 -3.18
CA TRP A 9 5.28 -10.34 -3.15
C TRP A 9 6.22 -9.94 -4.30
N VAL A 10 5.73 -9.22 -5.32
CA VAL A 10 6.56 -8.70 -6.42
C VAL A 10 7.38 -7.46 -6.02
N ILE A 11 7.01 -6.78 -4.93
CA ILE A 11 7.63 -5.52 -4.49
C ILE A 11 9.18 -5.64 -4.38
N PRO A 12 9.76 -6.72 -3.82
CA PRO A 12 11.21 -6.89 -3.78
C PRO A 12 11.89 -7.07 -5.13
N ALA A 13 11.18 -7.49 -6.17
CA ALA A 13 11.73 -7.61 -7.52
C ALA A 13 11.66 -6.29 -8.30
N LEU A 14 10.73 -5.40 -7.94
CA LEU A 14 10.45 -4.15 -8.66
C LEU A 14 10.96 -2.90 -7.93
N ARG A 15 12.02 -3.03 -7.11
CA ARG A 15 12.47 -1.97 -6.17
C ARG A 15 12.74 -0.61 -6.80
N GLU A 16 13.22 -0.60 -8.04
CA GLU A 16 13.57 0.62 -8.79
C GLU A 16 12.39 1.24 -9.55
N TRP A 17 11.20 0.63 -9.47
CA TRP A 17 10.03 1.11 -10.17
C TRP A 17 9.28 2.18 -9.37
N SER A 18 8.38 2.89 -10.05
CA SER A 18 7.33 3.68 -9.40
C SER A 18 6.06 2.84 -9.31
N THR A 19 5.53 2.71 -8.11
CA THR A 19 4.27 2.01 -7.83
C THR A 19 3.14 3.03 -7.73
N TYR A 20 1.99 2.66 -8.29
CA TYR A 20 0.72 3.32 -8.06
C TYR A 20 -0.24 2.29 -7.46
N PHE A 21 -1.03 2.73 -6.49
CA PHE A 21 -2.13 1.93 -5.96
C PHE A 21 -3.44 2.38 -6.60
N ILE A 22 -4.34 1.43 -6.81
CA ILE A 22 -5.69 1.71 -7.32
C ILE A 22 -6.68 1.15 -6.32
N PHE A 23 -7.43 2.05 -5.67
CA PHE A 23 -8.51 1.69 -4.74
C PHE A 23 -9.78 2.42 -5.15
N GLU A 24 -10.90 1.70 -5.24
CA GLU A 24 -12.22 2.27 -5.56
C GLU A 24 -12.22 3.18 -6.81
N GLY A 25 -11.47 2.79 -7.84
CA GLY A 25 -11.35 3.55 -9.10
C GLY A 25 -10.48 4.81 -9.02
N ARG A 26 -9.88 5.11 -7.86
CA ARG A 26 -8.93 6.22 -7.66
C ARG A 26 -7.49 5.71 -7.70
N THR A 27 -6.61 6.53 -8.28
CA THR A 27 -5.18 6.22 -8.40
C THR A 27 -4.37 7.03 -7.38
N TYR A 28 -3.44 6.36 -6.73
CA TYR A 28 -2.69 6.83 -5.56
C TYR A 28 -1.19 6.63 -5.81
N GLY A 29 -0.40 7.70 -5.81
CA GLY A 29 1.06 7.64 -6.02
C GLY A 29 1.58 8.86 -6.80
N PRO A 30 2.79 8.77 -7.40
CA PRO A 30 3.69 7.61 -7.38
C PRO A 30 4.39 7.43 -6.02
N ILE A 31 4.66 6.18 -5.66
CA ILE A 31 5.59 5.82 -4.57
C ILE A 31 6.75 5.05 -5.16
N GLN A 32 7.97 5.38 -4.73
CA GLN A 32 9.14 4.57 -5.06
C GLN A 32 9.02 3.18 -4.43
N THR A 33 9.05 2.11 -5.23
CA THR A 33 8.74 0.75 -4.77
C THR A 33 9.63 0.31 -3.61
N PHE A 34 10.91 0.71 -3.58
CA PHE A 34 11.81 0.36 -2.48
C PHE A 34 11.31 0.87 -1.11
N LYS A 35 10.54 1.96 -1.06
CA LYS A 35 9.95 2.48 0.19
C LYS A 35 8.90 1.51 0.75
N LEU A 36 8.17 0.82 -0.14
CA LEU A 36 7.14 -0.14 0.25
C LEU A 36 7.70 -1.38 0.94
N LEU A 37 8.99 -1.69 0.75
CA LEU A 37 9.65 -2.81 1.44
C LEU A 37 9.72 -2.65 2.95
N ARG A 38 9.68 -1.39 3.43
CA ARG A 38 9.76 -1.03 4.84
C ARG A 38 8.49 -0.33 5.31
N ALA A 39 7.47 -0.29 4.47
CA ALA A 39 6.24 0.42 4.78
C ALA A 39 5.23 -0.51 5.46
N ASN A 40 4.52 0.06 6.42
CA ASN A 40 3.42 -0.58 7.11
C ASN A 40 2.10 0.08 6.71
N LEU A 41 1.06 -0.74 6.68
CA LEU A 41 -0.32 -0.30 6.57
C LEU A 41 -0.89 -0.06 7.97
N ILE A 42 -1.53 1.10 8.15
CA ILE A 42 -2.28 1.44 9.35
C ILE A 42 -3.70 1.87 9.00
N VAL A 43 -4.62 1.63 9.93
CA VAL A 43 -5.97 2.21 9.88
C VAL A 43 -5.90 3.64 10.42
N GLY A 44 -6.50 4.58 9.70
CA GLY A 44 -6.52 6.01 10.02
C GLY A 44 -5.66 6.85 9.09
N LYS A 45 -5.82 8.18 9.22
CA LYS A 45 -5.02 9.18 8.52
C LYS A 45 -3.77 9.49 9.31
N LYS A 46 -2.62 9.61 8.64
CA LYS A 46 -1.36 10.08 9.24
C LYS A 46 -0.71 11.12 8.35
N ASP A 47 -0.21 12.20 8.95
CA ASP A 47 0.30 13.35 8.20
C ASP A 47 1.63 13.07 7.48
N ASP A 48 2.43 12.13 7.98
CA ASP A 48 3.70 11.68 7.40
C ASP A 48 3.54 10.43 6.51
N ALA A 49 2.32 10.11 6.08
CA ALA A 49 2.07 8.94 5.25
C ALA A 49 2.69 9.10 3.85
N LEU A 50 3.22 7.99 3.32
CA LEU A 50 3.57 7.88 1.91
C LEU A 50 2.33 8.07 1.03
N ILE A 51 1.21 7.51 1.49
CA ILE A 51 -0.11 7.74 0.91
C ILE A 51 -1.19 7.47 1.94
N THR A 52 -2.26 8.25 1.86
CA THR A 52 -3.52 8.02 2.54
C THR A 52 -4.59 7.77 1.50
N PHE A 53 -5.40 6.74 1.69
CA PHE A 53 -6.49 6.37 0.79
C PHE A 53 -7.70 5.87 1.58
N GLU A 54 -8.84 5.83 0.92
CA GLU A 54 -10.08 5.25 1.45
C GLU A 54 -10.36 3.93 0.74
N ALA A 55 -10.75 2.91 1.50
CA ALA A 55 -11.18 1.62 0.99
C ALA A 55 -12.22 1.02 1.95
N GLY A 56 -13.36 0.56 1.42
CA GLY A 56 -14.41 -0.07 2.24
C GLY A 56 -14.94 0.84 3.34
N GLY A 57 -15.01 2.16 3.10
CA GLY A 57 -15.48 3.16 4.06
C GLY A 57 -14.54 3.43 5.25
N LYS A 58 -13.32 2.87 5.25
CA LYS A 58 -12.27 3.20 6.22
C LYS A 58 -11.13 3.94 5.53
N VAL A 59 -10.51 4.86 6.25
CA VAL A 59 -9.28 5.54 5.82
C VAL A 59 -8.08 4.71 6.25
N TYR A 60 -7.14 4.51 5.35
CA TYR A 60 -5.88 3.83 5.59
C TYR A 60 -4.71 4.72 5.21
N SER A 61 -3.57 4.49 5.85
CA SER A 61 -2.31 5.13 5.48
C SER A 61 -1.20 4.10 5.35
N ILE A 62 -0.35 4.27 4.34
CA ILE A 62 0.91 3.54 4.21
C ILE A 62 2.02 4.46 4.73
N VAL A 63 2.80 3.97 5.69
CA VAL A 63 3.77 4.78 6.44
C VAL A 63 5.12 4.06 6.53
N GLU A 64 6.23 4.79 6.49
CA GLU A 64 7.57 4.27 6.83
C GLU A 64 7.75 4.30 8.37
N ALA A 65 6.91 3.56 9.11
CA ALA A 65 6.92 3.54 10.59
C ALA A 65 7.00 2.10 11.12
N GLU A 66 7.38 1.92 12.39
CA GLU A 66 7.48 0.59 13.01
C GLU A 66 6.12 0.01 13.46
N VAL A 67 5.05 0.80 13.37
CA VAL A 67 3.69 0.43 13.80
C VAL A 67 2.83 0.10 12.58
N GLY A 68 1.95 -0.91 12.71
CA GLY A 68 1.04 -1.36 11.66
C GLY A 68 1.39 -2.73 11.11
N GLU A 69 0.68 -3.15 10.06
CA GLU A 69 0.94 -4.41 9.37
C GLU A 69 1.93 -4.17 8.21
N PRO A 70 3.08 -4.87 8.16
CA PRO A 70 4.01 -4.75 7.04
C PRO A 70 3.36 -5.07 5.70
N LEU A 71 3.54 -4.20 4.70
CA LEU A 71 3.02 -4.46 3.35
C LEU A 71 3.58 -5.76 2.74
N THR A 72 4.79 -6.15 3.13
CA THR A 72 5.42 -7.40 2.71
C THR A 72 4.79 -8.66 3.30
N ARG A 73 3.96 -8.52 4.35
CA ARG A 73 3.18 -9.63 4.96
C ARG A 73 1.75 -9.73 4.45
N LEU A 74 1.23 -8.64 3.86
CA LEU A 74 0.04 -8.74 3.04
C LEU A 74 0.44 -9.62 1.85
N LEU A 75 -0.24 -10.74 1.59
CA LEU A 75 0.05 -11.58 0.42
C LEU A 75 -0.56 -10.97 -0.85
N THR A 76 -1.73 -10.35 -0.67
CA THR A 76 -2.45 -9.60 -1.70
C THR A 76 -3.03 -8.32 -1.09
N LEU A 77 -3.34 -7.36 -1.96
CA LEU A 77 -4.06 -6.14 -1.55
C LEU A 77 -5.50 -6.41 -1.09
N ASP A 78 -6.06 -7.59 -1.37
CA ASP A 78 -7.43 -7.95 -0.95
C ASP A 78 -7.58 -7.98 0.57
N LYS A 79 -6.49 -8.30 1.29
CA LYS A 79 -6.45 -8.23 2.76
C LYS A 79 -6.84 -6.86 3.31
N ILE A 80 -6.65 -5.79 2.55
CA ILE A 80 -7.05 -4.44 2.98
C ILE A 80 -8.57 -4.34 3.09
N TYR A 81 -9.31 -5.01 2.22
CA TYR A 81 -10.78 -5.08 2.31
C TYR A 81 -11.26 -6.04 3.40
N GLU A 82 -10.52 -7.11 3.69
CA GLU A 82 -10.82 -8.00 4.83
C GLU A 82 -10.70 -7.27 6.18
N LEU A 83 -9.73 -6.37 6.32
CA LEU A 83 -9.58 -5.50 7.50
C LEU A 83 -10.67 -4.42 7.60
N ALA A 84 -11.43 -4.19 6.53
CA ALA A 84 -12.54 -3.23 6.51
C ALA A 84 -13.82 -3.78 7.15
N ILE A 85 -13.93 -5.10 7.34
CA ILE A 85 -15.08 -5.78 7.95
C ILE A 85 -14.95 -5.79 9.49
#